data_AF-A0A7L5FCE4-F1
#
_entry.id   AF-A0A7L5FCE4-F1
#
_cell.length_a   1.000
_cell.length_b   1.000
_cell.length_c   1.000
_cell.angle_alpha   90.00
_cell.angle_beta   90.00
_cell.angle_gamma   90.00
#
_symmetry.space_group_name_H-M   'P 1'
#
loop_
_entity.id
_entity.type
_entity.pdbx_description
1 polymer ?
#
loop_
_entity_poly.entity_id
_entity_poly.type
_entity_poly.pdbx_seq_one_letter_code
_entity_poly.pdbx_strand_id
1 'polypeptide(L)' 'MKKIEIELTDEQYSSIKSEIERCSKLNLEEATMTGFSFKVCDAFPGISWMEFEMHKKIDLGDVSWRFVDPE' A
#
# COMPACT_ATOMS: atom_id res chain seq x y z
N MET A 1 -3.54 -17.12 -14.57
CA MET A 1 -2.97 -15.79 -14.23
C MET A 1 -2.41 -15.88 -12.81
N LYS A 2 -1.16 -15.52 -12.56
CA LYS A 2 -0.59 -15.54 -11.20
C LYS A 2 -1.07 -14.32 -10.39
N LYS A 3 -1.15 -14.43 -9.07
CA LYS A 3 -1.44 -13.31 -8.16
C LYS A 3 -0.20 -12.96 -7.34
N ILE A 4 -0.15 -11.74 -6.81
CA ILE A 4 0.80 -11.32 -5.79
C ILE A 4 0.03 -11.19 -4.48
N GLU A 5 0.52 -11.83 -3.43
CA GLU A 5 0.06 -11.64 -2.06
C GLU A 5 1.10 -10.89 -1.27
N ILE A 6 0.66 -9.93 -0.45
CA ILE A 6 1.49 -9.13 0.44
C ILE A 6 0.90 -9.31 1.83
N GLU A 7 1.72 -9.72 2.78
CA GLU A 7 1.33 -9.82 4.18
C GLU A 7 1.69 -8.53 4.90
N LEU A 8 0.71 -7.96 5.60
CA LEU A 8 0.86 -6.72 6.34
C LEU A 8 0.66 -6.98 7.83
N THR A 9 1.40 -6.23 8.65
CA THR A 9 1.09 -6.13 10.07
C THR A 9 -0.19 -5.32 10.28
N ASP A 10 -0.81 -5.48 11.45
CA ASP A 10 -1.98 -4.69 11.83
C ASP A 10 -1.69 -3.18 11.79
N GLU A 11 -0.46 -2.77 12.14
CA GLU A 11 -0.03 -1.37 12.12
C GLU A 11 0.09 -0.82 10.69
N GLN A 12 0.69 -1.59 9.78
CA GLN A 12 0.76 -1.23 8.35
C GLN A 12 -0.64 -1.11 7.75
N TYR A 13 -1.49 -2.10 8.00
CA TYR A 13 -2.89 -2.09 7.54
C TYR A 13 -3.66 -0.89 8.09
N SER A 14 -3.55 -0.62 9.39
CA SER A 14 -4.22 0.52 10.04
C SER A 14 -3.75 1.85 9.44
N SER A 15 -2.44 2.00 9.22
CA SER A 15 -1.84 3.20 8.64
C SER A 15 -2.36 3.49 7.23
N ILE A 16 -2.44 2.47 6.37
CA ILE A 16 -3.02 2.57 5.02
C ILE A 16 -4.48 3.00 5.10
N LYS A 17 -5.28 2.31 5.93
CA LYS A 17 -6.72 2.56 6.03
C LYS A 17 -7.02 3.98 6.50
N SER A 18 -6.31 4.43 7.54
CA SER A 18 -6.46 5.80 8.05
C SER A 18 -6.08 6.85 7.00
N GLU A 19 -5.04 6.61 6.19
CA GLU A 19 -4.66 7.54 5.14
C GLU A 19 -5.69 7.60 4.00
N ILE A 20 -6.22 6.45 3.57
CA ILE A 20 -7.29 6.39 2.57
C ILE A 20 -8.52 7.15 3.06
N GLU A 21 -8.95 6.92 4.29
CA GLU A 21 -10.12 7.61 4.87
C GLU A 21 -9.89 9.13 4.97
N ARG A 22 -8.71 9.55 5.42
CA ARG A 22 -8.32 10.96 5.52
C ARG A 22 -8.32 11.64 4.16
N CYS A 23 -7.68 11.03 3.17
CA CYS A 23 -7.55 11.57 1.82
C CYS A 23 -8.87 11.56 1.05
N SER A 24 -9.73 10.58 1.28
CA SER A 24 -11.06 10.55 0.68
C SER A 24 -11.91 11.74 1.14
N LYS A 25 -11.81 12.12 2.42
CA LYS A 25 -12.48 13.32 2.95
C LYS A 25 -11.95 14.60 2.30
N LEU A 26 -10.63 14.73 2.17
CA LEU A 26 -10.01 15.88 1.50
C LEU A 26 -10.45 15.99 0.03
N ASN A 27 -10.47 14.87 -0.69
CA ASN A 27 -10.94 14.85 -2.08
C ASN A 27 -12.39 15.36 -2.20
N LEU A 28 -13.27 14.99 -1.27
CA LEU A 28 -14.64 15.49 -1.23
C LEU A 28 -14.71 16.98 -0.92
N GLU A 29 -13.94 17.47 0.05
CA GLU A 29 -13.90 18.88 0.46
C GLU A 29 -13.36 19.79 -0.65
N GLU A 30 -12.34 19.34 -1.38
CA GLU A 30 -11.68 20.10 -2.43
C GLU A 30 -12.28 19.85 -3.83
N ALA A 31 -13.31 18.99 -3.94
CA ALA A 31 -13.87 18.52 -5.20
C ALA A 31 -12.81 17.95 -6.17
N THR A 32 -11.81 17.27 -5.62
CA THR A 32 -10.74 16.60 -6.37
C THR A 32 -10.93 15.08 -6.36
N MET A 33 -10.22 14.38 -7.25
CA MET A 33 -10.20 12.91 -7.26
C MET A 33 -8.76 12.44 -7.48
N THR A 34 -8.10 12.08 -6.38
CA THR A 34 -6.79 11.43 -6.41
C THR A 34 -6.95 9.92 -6.27
N GLY A 35 -6.21 9.17 -7.06
CA GLY A 35 -6.04 7.73 -6.87
C GLY A 35 -4.95 7.46 -5.82
N PHE A 36 -4.76 6.19 -5.48
CA PHE A 36 -3.61 5.75 -4.69
C PHE A 36 -2.78 4.72 -5.44
N SER A 37 -1.53 4.56 -5.05
CA SER A 37 -0.63 3.51 -5.54
C SER A 37 0.06 2.80 -4.40
N PHE A 38 0.25 1.49 -4.57
CA PHE A 38 1.17 0.69 -3.78
C PHE A 38 2.40 0.37 -4.63
N LYS A 39 3.58 0.45 -4.03
CA LYS A 39 4.83 0.05 -4.66
C LYS A 39 5.56 -0.91 -3.74
N VAL A 40 5.66 -2.18 -4.16
CA VAL A 40 6.55 -3.15 -3.54
C VAL A 40 7.94 -2.97 -4.15
N CYS A 41 8.91 -2.72 -3.29
CA CYS A 41 10.31 -2.60 -3.66
C CYS A 41 11.04 -3.83 -3.14
N ASP A 42 11.83 -4.47 -4.00
CA ASP A 42 12.66 -5.62 -3.64
C ASP A 42 14.10 -5.32 -4.08
N ALA A 43 15.04 -5.30 -3.12
CA ALA A 43 16.44 -5.00 -3.42
C ALA A 43 17.25 -6.28 -3.63
N PHE A 44 17.06 -7.27 -2.74
CA PHE A 44 17.76 -8.56 -2.73
C PHE A 44 16.86 -9.60 -2.05
N PRO A 45 17.11 -10.92 -2.24
CA PRO A 45 16.31 -11.96 -1.60
C PRO A 45 16.15 -11.73 -0.09
N GLY A 46 14.91 -11.54 0.35
CA GLY A 46 14.56 -11.34 1.77
C GLY A 46 14.61 -9.89 2.25
N ILE A 47 14.86 -8.90 1.37
CA ILE A 47 14.78 -7.47 1.70
C ILE A 47 13.80 -6.80 0.75
N SER A 48 12.55 -6.72 1.21
CA SER A 48 11.46 -6.06 0.49
C SER A 48 10.73 -5.09 1.41
N TRP A 49 10.34 -3.94 0.88
CA TRP A 49 9.55 -2.93 1.59
C TRP A 49 8.41 -2.43 0.73
N MET A 50 7.42 -1.78 1.34
CA MET A 50 6.28 -1.23 0.62
C MET A 50 6.11 0.27 0.85
N GLU A 51 5.79 0.98 -0.22
CA GLU A 51 5.44 2.39 -0.20
C GLU A 51 3.98 2.54 -0.61
N PHE A 52 3.23 3.38 0.11
CA PHE A 52 1.87 3.78 -0.24
C PHE A 52 1.83 5.28 -0.55
N GLU A 53 1.14 5.68 -1.61
CA GLU A 53 1.02 7.08 -2.01
C GLU A 53 -0.39 7.41 -2.49
N MET A 54 -0.95 8.54 -2.04
CA MET A 54 -2.21 9.11 -2.54
C MET A 54 -2.10 10.64 -2.63
N HIS A 55 -1.87 11.28 -1.48
CA HIS A 55 -1.52 12.71 -1.39
C HIS A 55 -0.12 12.93 -0.80
N LYS A 56 0.29 12.03 0.10
CA LYS A 56 1.65 11.93 0.61
C LYS A 56 2.12 10.49 0.44
N LYS A 57 3.43 10.34 0.36
CA LYS A 57 4.09 9.04 0.44
C LYS A 57 4.20 8.60 1.90
N ILE A 58 3.80 7.36 2.17
CA ILE A 58 3.95 6.67 3.44
C ILE A 58 4.88 5.48 3.20
N ASP A 59 5.96 5.44 3.97
CA ASP A 59 6.79 4.23 4.06
C ASP A 59 6.10 3.26 5.02
N LEU A 60 5.79 2.06 4.54
CA LEU A 60 5.18 1.01 5.34
C LEU A 60 6.23 0.06 5.91
N GLY A 61 7.50 0.24 5.58
CA GLY A 61 8.59 -0.61 6.02
C GLY A 61 8.55 -1.99 5.37
N ASP A 62 9.21 -2.94 6.04
CA ASP A 62 9.42 -4.29 5.51
C ASP A 62 8.11 -5.05 5.33
N VAL A 63 7.97 -5.75 4.20
CA VAL A 63 6.81 -6.60 3.91
C VAL A 63 7.23 -7.96 3.36
N SER A 64 6.48 -8.99 3.72
CA SER A 64 6.58 -10.31 3.08
C SER A 64 5.63 -10.35 1.89
N TRP A 65 6.11 -10.83 0.74
CA TRP A 65 5.27 -11.00 -0.45
C TRP A 65 5.63 -12.27 -1.22
N ARG A 66 4.68 -12.78 -2.00
CA ARG A 66 4.88 -13.99 -2.83
C ARG A 66 3.98 -14.02 -4.06
N PHE A 67 4.42 -14.76 -5.09
CA PHE A 67 3.53 -15.15 -6.18
C PHE A 67 2.70 -16.37 -5.77
N VAL A 68 1.39 -16.32 -6.03
CA VAL A 68 0.49 -17.46 -5.83
C VAL A 68 -0.24 -17.81 -7.12
N ASP A 69 -0.61 -19.08 -7.23
CA ASP A 69 -1.48 -19.56 -8.30
C ASP A 69 -2.92 -19.06 -8.10
N PRO A 70 -3.67 -18.84 -9.19
CA PRO A 70 -5.08 -18.54 -9.06
C PRO A 70 -5.80 -19.81 -8.57
N GLU A 71 -6.67 -19.66 -7.58
CA GLU A 71 -7.66 -20.68 -7.19
C GLU A 71 -8.66 -20.96 -8.32
#